data_AF-A0A3B0K465-F1
#
_entry.id   AF-A0A3B0K465-F1
#
_cell.length_a   1.000
_cell.length_b   1.000
_cell.length_c   1.000
_cell.angle_alpha   90.00
_cell.angle_beta   90.00
_cell.angle_gamma   90.00
#
_symmetry.space_group_name_H-M   'P 1'
#
loop_
_entity.id
_entity.type
_entity.pdbx_description
1 polymer ?
#
loop_
_entity_poly.entity_id
_entity_poly.type
_entity_poly.pdbx_seq_one_letter_code
_entity_poly.pdbx_strand_id
1 'polypeptide(L)'
;MDQNVKNIDLRLDNVAVLTTGTAAEFVNGILDFLLYQRSQIPFVYKMYKHCIDKWEDEEDTNQQESFANYQVNQQRTKARATRQSISDMREIIRQAFKSAKVKSLRFIFGSNTFLPTEVYTLHIPHAAVTRDHYHENHALSEDSIRQALLRLLTCEELYTIFSTQLNATNVFLELELLTANEPGLHTSLVPKAVASHLPRSCKNVHLHLLHASDNTPAEVRCCQELAIYRDLGLMQLDSSDEDGSKQLECVETIEESCGWWQSDVIVRGFKAPPNQKTCDLWSS
;
A
#
# COMPACT_ATOMS: atom_id res chain seq x y z
N MET A 1 -10.58 29.08 -11.45
CA MET A 1 -11.65 28.06 -11.39
C MET A 1 -10.96 26.77 -11.03
N ASP A 2 -11.12 26.37 -9.79
CA ASP A 2 -10.14 25.58 -9.06
C ASP A 2 -10.30 24.09 -9.33
N GLN A 3 -9.19 23.37 -9.30
CA GLN A 3 -9.17 21.92 -9.41
C GLN A 3 -10.04 21.36 -8.27
N ASN A 4 -10.97 20.45 -8.56
CA ASN A 4 -11.90 19.90 -7.56
C ASN A 4 -11.15 18.89 -6.68
N VAL A 5 -10.32 19.44 -5.79
CA VAL A 5 -9.42 18.74 -4.88
C VAL A 5 -10.14 18.51 -3.56
N LYS A 6 -10.29 17.25 -3.18
CA LYS A 6 -10.83 16.86 -1.87
C LYS A 6 -9.70 16.47 -0.94
N ASN A 7 -9.70 16.96 0.29
CA ASN A 7 -8.66 16.70 1.28
C ASN A 7 -9.29 16.00 2.48
N ILE A 8 -8.76 14.84 2.84
CA ILE A 8 -9.33 13.98 3.86
C ILE A 8 -8.22 13.57 4.82
N ASP A 9 -8.43 13.81 6.10
CA ASP A 9 -7.47 13.49 7.15
C ASP A 9 -7.76 12.10 7.73
N LEU A 10 -6.73 11.26 7.79
CA LEU A 10 -6.77 9.91 8.34
C LEU A 10 -5.88 9.86 9.57
N ARG A 11 -6.50 9.97 10.75
CA ARG A 11 -5.75 9.90 12.02
C ARG A 11 -5.51 8.45 12.45
N LEU A 12 -4.26 8.15 12.80
CA LEU A 12 -3.80 6.88 13.35
C LEU A 12 -3.75 6.90 14.88
N ASP A 13 -4.90 7.03 15.52
CA ASP A 13 -4.99 7.29 16.97
C ASP A 13 -4.51 6.11 17.86
N ASN A 14 -4.47 4.89 17.31
CA ASN A 14 -4.12 3.67 18.04
C ASN A 14 -2.74 3.11 17.67
N VAL A 15 -1.87 3.91 17.07
CA VAL A 15 -0.55 3.50 16.61
C VAL A 15 0.51 4.19 17.46
N ALA A 16 1.05 3.48 18.44
CA ALA A 16 2.08 4.05 19.32
C ALA A 16 3.37 4.41 18.55
N VAL A 17 3.77 3.55 17.60
CA VAL A 17 4.98 3.74 16.79
C VAL A 17 4.65 3.49 15.33
N LEU A 18 4.81 4.52 14.48
CA LEU A 18 4.67 4.39 13.04
C LEU A 18 6.01 3.91 12.45
N THR A 19 6.13 2.61 12.22
CA THR A 19 7.30 2.02 11.54
C THR A 19 7.11 2.01 10.02
N THR A 20 8.18 1.81 9.26
CA THR A 20 8.10 1.64 7.79
C THR A 20 7.21 0.49 7.36
N GLY A 21 7.28 -0.66 8.05
CA GLY A 21 6.43 -1.81 7.76
C GLY A 21 4.96 -1.54 8.06
N THR A 22 4.68 -0.91 9.20
CA THR A 22 3.34 -0.49 9.60
C THR A 22 2.73 0.51 8.62
N ALA A 23 3.50 1.50 8.16
CA ALA A 23 3.05 2.46 7.14
C ALA A 23 2.77 1.76 5.80
N ALA A 24 3.61 0.81 5.38
CA ALA A 24 3.42 0.04 4.15
C ALA A 24 2.14 -0.81 4.19
N GLU A 25 1.87 -1.52 5.30
CA GLU A 25 0.64 -2.31 5.43
C GLU A 25 -0.62 -1.44 5.48
N PHE A 26 -0.52 -0.24 6.07
CA PHE A 26 -1.62 0.72 6.02
C PHE A 26 -1.94 1.16 4.59
N VAL A 27 -0.92 1.51 3.81
CA VAL A 27 -1.06 1.88 2.40
C VAL A 27 -1.61 0.70 1.57
N ASN A 28 -1.15 -0.52 1.82
CA ASN A 28 -1.70 -1.73 1.20
C ASN A 28 -3.17 -1.96 1.56
N GLY A 29 -3.57 -1.66 2.79
CA GLY A 29 -4.97 -1.69 3.21
C GLY A 29 -5.82 -0.68 2.43
N ILE A 30 -5.30 0.52 2.18
CA ILE A 30 -5.97 1.52 1.34
C ILE A 30 -6.06 1.05 -0.11
N LEU A 31 -5.01 0.43 -0.66
CA LEU A 31 -5.05 -0.17 -2.01
C LEU A 31 -6.18 -1.21 -2.11
N ASP A 32 -6.20 -2.19 -1.21
CA ASP A 32 -7.23 -3.25 -1.18
C ASP A 32 -8.64 -2.64 -1.07
N PHE A 33 -8.79 -1.62 -0.23
CA PHE A 33 -10.03 -0.88 -0.07
C PHE A 33 -10.47 -0.19 -1.37
N LEU A 34 -9.59 0.58 -2.00
CA LEU A 34 -9.91 1.31 -3.23
C LEU A 34 -10.22 0.37 -4.39
N LEU A 35 -9.49 -0.73 -4.53
CA LEU A 35 -9.75 -1.73 -5.58
C LEU A 35 -11.17 -2.29 -5.47
N TYR A 36 -11.64 -2.57 -4.26
CA TYR A 36 -13.01 -3.03 -4.04
C TYR A 36 -14.03 -1.91 -4.23
N GLN A 37 -13.88 -0.76 -3.56
CA GLN A 37 -14.84 0.34 -3.60
C GLN A 37 -15.00 0.96 -4.99
N ARG A 38 -13.94 0.92 -5.81
CA ARG A 38 -13.98 1.38 -7.21
C ARG A 38 -14.27 0.26 -8.21
N SER A 39 -14.79 -0.89 -7.76
CA SER A 39 -15.21 -2.01 -8.62
C SER A 39 -14.10 -2.54 -9.56
N GLN A 40 -12.84 -2.47 -9.12
CA GLN A 40 -11.71 -3.06 -9.85
C GLN A 40 -11.55 -4.54 -9.57
N ILE A 41 -12.06 -5.02 -8.44
CA ILE A 41 -12.18 -6.43 -8.10
C ILE A 41 -13.60 -6.70 -7.54
N PRO A 42 -14.13 -7.92 -7.72
CA PRO A 42 -15.52 -8.24 -7.35
C PRO A 42 -15.73 -8.41 -5.84
N PHE A 43 -14.66 -8.72 -5.09
CA PHE A 43 -14.70 -8.94 -3.64
C PHE A 43 -13.54 -8.21 -2.97
N VAL A 44 -13.61 -8.05 -1.65
CA VAL A 44 -12.44 -7.63 -0.86
C VAL A 44 -11.26 -8.57 -1.13
N TYR A 45 -10.04 -8.02 -1.19
CA TYR A 45 -8.88 -8.75 -1.71
C TYR A 45 -8.63 -10.10 -1.03
N LYS A 46 -8.81 -10.20 0.30
CA LYS A 46 -8.65 -11.46 1.05
C LYS A 46 -9.58 -12.58 0.53
N MET A 47 -10.83 -12.25 0.23
CA MET A 47 -11.79 -13.19 -0.35
C MET A 47 -11.47 -13.50 -1.82
N TYR A 48 -11.14 -12.45 -2.59
CA TYR A 48 -10.76 -12.61 -3.99
C TYR A 48 -9.56 -13.55 -4.17
N LYS A 49 -8.52 -13.36 -3.34
CA LYS A 49 -7.35 -14.24 -3.27
C LYS A 49 -7.77 -15.67 -2.93
N HIS A 50 -8.55 -15.87 -1.87
CA HIS A 50 -8.99 -17.19 -1.44
C HIS A 50 -9.75 -17.97 -2.54
N CYS A 51 -10.67 -17.30 -3.27
CA CYS A 51 -11.39 -17.94 -4.37
C CYS A 51 -10.46 -18.39 -5.50
N ILE A 52 -9.46 -17.59 -5.84
CA ILE A 52 -8.50 -17.91 -6.90
C ILE A 52 -7.55 -19.02 -6.50
N ASP A 53 -7.04 -18.97 -5.26
CA ASP A 53 -6.15 -20.01 -4.72
C ASP A 53 -6.86 -21.38 -4.75
N LYS A 54 -8.16 -21.42 -4.41
CA LYS A 54 -8.98 -22.64 -4.51
C LYS A 54 -9.06 -23.21 -5.94
N TRP A 55 -9.08 -22.37 -6.98
CA TRP A 55 -9.08 -22.86 -8.36
C TRP A 55 -7.75 -23.48 -8.76
N GLU A 56 -6.63 -22.99 -8.20
CA GLU A 56 -5.30 -23.55 -8.45
C GLU A 56 -5.20 -24.98 -7.90
N ASP A 57 -5.83 -25.25 -6.74
CA ASP A 57 -5.90 -26.59 -6.15
C ASP A 57 -6.76 -27.59 -6.95
N GLU A 58 -7.78 -27.12 -7.69
CA GLU A 58 -8.76 -27.95 -8.39
C GLU A 58 -8.37 -28.28 -9.85
N GLU A 59 -7.59 -27.42 -10.51
CA GLU A 59 -7.20 -27.62 -11.92
C GLU A 59 -6.27 -28.82 -12.14
N ASP A 60 -5.63 -29.33 -11.08
CA ASP A 60 -4.84 -30.56 -11.13
C ASP A 60 -5.68 -31.84 -11.35
N THR A 61 -7.02 -31.76 -11.36
CA THR A 61 -7.89 -32.97 -11.38
C THR A 61 -8.87 -33.12 -12.54
N ASN A 62 -9.09 -32.14 -13.42
CA ASN A 62 -10.16 -32.24 -14.44
C ASN A 62 -9.79 -31.69 -15.84
N GLN A 63 -9.61 -32.59 -16.82
CA GLN A 63 -9.36 -32.28 -18.23
C GLN A 63 -10.54 -32.71 -19.14
N GLN A 64 -11.65 -31.95 -19.14
CA GLN A 64 -12.65 -32.06 -20.21
C GLN A 64 -12.86 -30.69 -20.86
N GLU A 65 -12.53 -30.59 -22.14
CA GLU A 65 -12.56 -29.35 -22.93
C GLU A 65 -13.91 -29.17 -23.61
N SER A 66 -14.79 -28.36 -23.00
CA SER A 66 -15.98 -27.77 -23.65
C SER A 66 -15.73 -26.29 -23.97
N PHE A 67 -16.40 -25.74 -24.98
CA PHE A 67 -16.32 -24.30 -25.30
C PHE A 67 -16.74 -23.40 -24.11
N ALA A 68 -17.69 -23.87 -23.29
CA ALA A 68 -18.06 -23.18 -22.05
C ALA A 68 -16.89 -23.17 -21.04
N ASN A 69 -16.17 -24.29 -20.93
CA ASN A 69 -14.98 -24.39 -20.07
C ASN A 69 -13.85 -23.47 -20.56
N TYR A 70 -13.69 -23.30 -21.88
CA TYR A 70 -12.71 -22.36 -22.44
C TYR A 70 -13.00 -20.90 -22.01
N GLN A 71 -14.26 -20.46 -22.09
CA GLN A 71 -14.62 -19.10 -21.68
C GLN A 71 -14.40 -18.88 -20.18
N VAL A 72 -14.78 -19.85 -19.35
CA VAL A 72 -14.55 -19.80 -17.90
C VAL A 72 -13.06 -19.76 -17.60
N ASN A 73 -12.26 -20.61 -18.24
CA ASN A 73 -10.81 -20.65 -18.07
C ASN A 73 -10.16 -19.31 -18.46
N GLN A 74 -10.60 -18.68 -19.56
CA GLN A 74 -10.11 -17.36 -19.94
C GLN A 74 -10.40 -16.29 -18.88
N GLN A 75 -11.57 -16.34 -18.22
CA GLN A 75 -11.89 -15.43 -17.11
C GLN A 75 -11.04 -15.73 -15.87
N ARG A 76 -10.83 -17.02 -15.53
CA ARG A 76 -9.95 -17.42 -14.42
C ARG A 76 -8.51 -16.95 -14.65
N THR A 77 -7.97 -17.09 -15.86
CA THR A 77 -6.64 -16.59 -16.23
C THR A 77 -6.53 -15.07 -16.04
N LYS A 78 -7.55 -14.30 -16.47
CA LYS A 78 -7.58 -12.85 -16.25
C LYS A 78 -7.62 -12.51 -14.76
N ALA A 79 -8.47 -13.20 -14.00
CA ALA A 79 -8.60 -13.00 -12.56
C ALA A 79 -7.28 -13.31 -11.83
N ARG A 80 -6.60 -14.41 -12.18
CA ARG A 80 -5.27 -14.78 -11.68
C ARG A 80 -4.23 -13.71 -12.00
N ALA A 81 -4.18 -13.23 -13.24
CA ALA A 81 -3.26 -12.16 -13.63
C ALA A 81 -3.51 -10.89 -12.80
N THR A 82 -4.78 -10.51 -12.59
CA THR A 82 -5.12 -9.37 -11.71
C THR A 82 -4.68 -9.62 -10.27
N ARG A 83 -4.90 -10.81 -9.70
CA ARG A 83 -4.43 -11.18 -8.34
C ARG A 83 -2.91 -11.03 -8.21
N GLN A 84 -2.17 -11.54 -9.19
CA GLN A 84 -0.72 -11.46 -9.22
C GLN A 84 -0.25 -10.01 -9.28
N SER A 85 -0.79 -9.20 -10.20
CA SER A 85 -0.43 -7.77 -10.29
C SER A 85 -0.74 -7.00 -9.00
N ILE A 86 -1.82 -7.34 -8.28
CA ILE A 86 -2.11 -6.74 -6.97
C ILE A 86 -1.04 -7.15 -5.96
N SER A 87 -0.66 -8.44 -5.92
CA SER A 87 0.40 -8.93 -5.04
C SER A 87 1.74 -8.24 -5.32
N ASP A 88 2.11 -8.11 -6.59
CA ASP A 88 3.35 -7.45 -7.01
C ASP A 88 3.34 -5.97 -6.61
N MET A 89 2.23 -5.26 -6.84
CA MET A 89 2.09 -3.87 -6.44
C MET A 89 2.20 -3.68 -4.92
N ARG A 90 1.60 -4.58 -4.12
CA ARG A 90 1.73 -4.58 -2.65
C ARG A 90 3.17 -4.76 -2.21
N GLU A 91 3.91 -5.63 -2.90
CA GLU A 91 5.31 -5.86 -2.61
C GLU A 91 6.19 -4.66 -2.97
N ILE A 92 5.93 -4.01 -4.11
CA ILE A 92 6.61 -2.77 -4.49
C ILE A 92 6.40 -1.68 -3.42
N ILE A 93 5.19 -1.57 -2.86
CA ILE A 93 4.90 -0.64 -1.75
C ILE A 93 5.78 -0.98 -0.54
N ARG A 94 5.81 -2.25 -0.09
CA ARG A 94 6.66 -2.67 1.05
C ARG A 94 8.13 -2.36 0.81
N GLN A 95 8.64 -2.72 -0.36
CA GLN A 95 10.05 -2.48 -0.71
C GLN A 95 10.37 -0.98 -0.78
N ALA A 96 9.46 -0.15 -1.28
CA ALA A 96 9.65 1.29 -1.32
C ALA A 96 9.78 1.89 0.10
N PHE A 97 8.90 1.51 1.04
CA PHE A 97 8.99 1.97 2.43
C PHE A 97 10.24 1.45 3.15
N LYS A 98 10.71 0.24 2.80
CA LYS A 98 11.94 -0.35 3.35
C LYS A 98 13.19 0.38 2.85
N SER A 99 13.26 0.69 1.56
CA SER A 99 14.45 1.25 0.90
C SER A 99 14.53 2.78 1.01
N ALA A 100 13.42 3.50 0.79
CA ALA A 100 13.41 4.97 0.68
C ALA A 100 12.41 5.64 1.65
N LYS A 101 12.66 6.92 1.97
CA LYS A 101 11.67 7.72 2.71
C LYS A 101 10.57 8.12 1.72
N VAL A 102 9.40 7.50 1.85
CA VAL A 102 8.24 7.77 1.01
C VAL A 102 7.52 9.00 1.54
N LYS A 103 7.50 10.09 0.77
CA LYS A 103 6.80 11.33 1.12
C LYS A 103 5.32 11.25 0.74
N SER A 104 5.05 10.78 -0.47
CA SER A 104 3.69 10.65 -1.00
C SER A 104 3.58 9.41 -1.87
N LEU A 105 2.38 8.87 -2.00
CA LEU A 105 2.06 7.78 -2.91
C LEU A 105 0.78 8.10 -3.66
N ARG A 106 0.62 7.62 -4.89
CA ARG A 106 -0.54 7.92 -5.71
C ARG A 106 -1.04 6.69 -6.44
N PHE A 107 -2.31 6.37 -6.22
CA PHE A 107 -3.05 5.39 -7.00
C PHE A 107 -3.82 6.10 -8.11
N ILE A 108 -3.54 5.73 -9.35
CA ILE A 108 -4.09 6.38 -10.54
C ILE A 108 -5.01 5.40 -11.26
N PHE A 109 -6.29 5.74 -11.35
CA PHE A 109 -7.31 4.94 -12.04
C PHE A 109 -7.59 5.57 -13.40
N GLY A 110 -7.39 4.81 -14.48
CA GLY A 110 -7.70 5.27 -15.83
C GLY A 110 -7.09 4.41 -16.93
N SER A 111 -7.19 4.89 -18.17
CA SER A 111 -6.61 4.19 -19.31
C SER A 111 -5.08 4.24 -19.30
N ASN A 112 -4.51 5.38 -18.90
CA ASN A 112 -3.08 5.63 -18.76
C ASN A 112 -2.80 6.72 -17.70
N THR A 113 -1.52 6.93 -17.37
CA THR A 113 -1.10 7.90 -16.35
C THR A 113 -1.25 9.38 -16.75
N PHE A 114 -1.43 9.68 -18.05
CA PHE A 114 -1.63 11.05 -18.56
C PHE A 114 -3.09 11.47 -18.62
N LEU A 115 -4.01 10.50 -18.75
CA LEU A 115 -5.45 10.70 -18.82
C LEU A 115 -6.16 9.91 -17.72
N PRO A 116 -5.85 10.19 -16.44
CA PRO A 116 -6.50 9.53 -15.33
C PRO A 116 -7.95 9.98 -15.19
N THR A 117 -8.80 9.03 -14.84
CA THR A 117 -10.20 9.30 -14.49
C THR A 117 -10.30 9.75 -13.03
N GLU A 118 -9.61 9.03 -12.14
CA GLU A 118 -9.58 9.32 -10.70
C GLU A 118 -8.19 9.07 -10.14
N VAL A 119 -7.79 9.88 -9.16
CA VAL A 119 -6.49 9.81 -8.50
C VAL A 119 -6.67 9.94 -7.00
N TYR A 120 -6.03 9.02 -6.27
CA TYR A 120 -5.95 9.04 -4.82
C TYR A 120 -4.49 9.23 -4.42
N THR A 121 -4.16 10.42 -3.92
CA THR A 121 -2.81 10.76 -3.43
C THR A 121 -2.79 10.63 -1.92
N LEU A 122 -1.98 9.72 -1.40
CA LEU A 122 -1.72 9.55 0.03
C LEU A 122 -0.48 10.35 0.40
N HIS A 123 -0.63 11.26 1.36
CA HIS A 123 0.48 12.00 1.96
C HIS A 123 0.91 11.29 3.23
N ILE A 124 2.19 10.93 3.29
CA ILE A 124 2.77 10.14 4.38
C ILE A 124 3.47 11.11 5.34
N PRO A 125 3.27 10.97 6.67
CA PRO A 125 4.00 11.74 7.67
C PRO A 125 5.42 11.19 7.79
N HIS A 126 6.21 11.30 6.73
CA HIS A 126 7.51 10.67 6.55
C HIS A 126 8.51 11.00 7.66
N ALA A 127 8.39 12.18 8.29
CA ALA A 127 9.20 12.56 9.45
C ALA A 127 8.87 11.76 10.73
N ALA A 128 7.63 11.30 10.87
CA ALA A 128 7.18 10.47 12.00
C ALA A 128 7.39 8.96 11.76
N VAL A 129 7.69 8.56 10.52
CA VAL A 129 7.95 7.15 10.18
C VAL A 129 9.35 6.77 10.66
N THR A 130 9.42 5.92 11.67
CA THR A 130 10.68 5.43 12.24
C THR A 130 11.22 4.22 11.48
N ARG A 131 12.55 4.19 11.30
CA ARG A 131 13.29 3.07 10.70
C ARG A 131 14.04 2.23 11.73
N ASP A 132 14.24 2.78 12.93
CA ASP A 132 15.07 2.19 13.98
C ASP A 132 14.32 1.15 14.83
N HIS A 133 13.06 0.86 14.48
CA HIS A 133 12.21 -0.11 15.14
C HIS A 133 11.94 -1.31 14.23
N TYR A 134 12.04 -2.52 14.79
CA TYR A 134 11.62 -3.73 14.09
C TYR A 134 10.09 -3.75 13.97
N HIS A 135 9.61 -3.75 12.72
CA HIS A 135 8.18 -3.74 12.41
C HIS A 135 7.39 -4.89 13.06
N GLU A 136 8.01 -6.05 13.26
CA GLU A 136 7.39 -7.24 13.88
C GLU A 136 6.94 -6.98 15.33
N ASN A 137 7.68 -6.15 16.06
CA ASN A 137 7.38 -5.79 17.45
C ASN A 137 6.30 -4.70 17.56
N HIS A 138 5.98 -4.04 16.44
CA HIS A 138 5.02 -2.94 16.34
C HIS A 138 4.00 -3.17 15.23
N ALA A 139 3.77 -4.44 14.89
CA ALA A 139 2.81 -4.81 13.88
C ALA A 139 1.45 -4.23 14.26
N LEU A 140 0.82 -3.51 13.33
CA LEU A 140 -0.55 -3.08 13.55
C LEU A 140 -1.43 -4.30 13.75
N SER A 141 -2.30 -4.25 14.76
CA SER A 141 -3.44 -5.14 14.78
C SER A 141 -4.29 -4.90 13.53
N GLU A 142 -4.84 -5.97 12.95
CA GLU A 142 -5.77 -5.85 11.82
C GLU A 142 -6.93 -4.88 12.15
N ASP A 143 -7.32 -4.81 13.43
CA ASP A 143 -8.35 -3.91 13.92
C ASP A 143 -7.98 -2.42 13.82
N SER A 144 -6.73 -2.03 14.05
CA SER A 144 -6.29 -0.63 13.91
C SER A 144 -6.35 -0.16 12.46
N ILE A 145 -5.93 -1.01 11.52
CA ILE A 145 -6.06 -0.73 10.08
C ILE A 145 -7.55 -0.64 9.72
N ARG A 146 -8.36 -1.60 10.18
CA ARG A 146 -9.80 -1.62 9.91
C ARG A 146 -10.51 -0.38 10.43
N GLN A 147 -10.19 0.09 11.63
CA GLN A 147 -10.80 1.30 12.19
C GLN A 147 -10.49 2.55 11.36
N ALA A 148 -9.26 2.70 10.90
CA ALA A 148 -8.90 3.80 10.02
C ALA A 148 -9.57 3.68 8.63
N LEU A 149 -9.66 2.48 8.07
CA LEU A 149 -10.38 2.23 6.82
C LEU A 149 -11.90 2.46 6.97
N LEU A 150 -12.48 2.20 8.14
CA LEU A 150 -13.89 2.53 8.42
C LEU A 150 -14.13 4.05 8.34
N ARG A 151 -13.15 4.89 8.74
CA ARG A 151 -13.27 6.35 8.58
C ARG A 151 -13.39 6.77 7.11
N LEU A 152 -12.72 6.04 6.20
CA LEU A 152 -12.87 6.27 4.75
C LEU A 152 -14.30 5.96 4.27
N LEU A 153 -14.93 4.93 4.82
CA LEU A 153 -16.31 4.56 4.47
C LEU A 153 -17.34 5.57 4.98
N THR A 154 -17.12 6.12 6.17
CA THR A 154 -18.05 7.09 6.80
C THR A 154 -17.79 8.52 6.35
N CYS A 155 -16.77 8.78 5.54
CA CYS A 155 -16.46 10.10 5.01
C CYS A 155 -17.48 10.48 3.91
N GLU A 156 -18.29 11.50 4.16
CA GLU A 156 -19.32 11.96 3.21
C GLU A 156 -18.72 12.36 1.85
N GLU A 157 -17.53 12.95 1.87
CA GLU A 157 -16.84 13.37 0.64
C GLU A 157 -16.46 12.18 -0.25
N LEU A 158 -16.04 11.06 0.36
CA LEU A 158 -15.74 9.81 -0.36
C LEU A 158 -17.00 9.07 -0.75
N TYR A 159 -18.02 9.09 0.10
CA TYR A 159 -19.30 8.46 -0.19
C TYR A 159 -19.89 8.97 -1.52
N THR A 160 -19.81 10.27 -1.78
CA THR A 160 -20.25 10.86 -3.07
C THR A 160 -19.40 10.42 -4.27
N ILE A 161 -18.12 10.10 -4.08
CA ILE A 161 -17.26 9.59 -5.14
C ILE A 161 -17.57 8.11 -5.39
N PHE A 162 -17.66 7.33 -4.32
CA PHE A 162 -17.91 5.90 -4.39
C PHE A 162 -19.31 5.54 -4.87
N SER A 163 -20.29 6.44 -4.69
CA SER A 163 -21.63 6.29 -5.27
C SER A 163 -21.64 6.45 -6.80
N THR A 164 -20.62 7.08 -7.39
CA THR A 164 -20.45 7.12 -8.85
C THR A 164 -19.74 5.86 -9.33
N GLN A 165 -20.34 5.18 -10.31
CA GLN A 165 -19.77 3.95 -10.85
C GLN A 165 -18.48 4.25 -11.64
N LEU A 166 -17.41 3.52 -11.32
CA LEU A 166 -16.20 3.45 -12.15
C LEU A 166 -16.16 2.09 -12.83
N ASN A 167 -15.93 2.07 -14.13
CA ASN A 167 -15.69 0.81 -14.84
C ASN A 167 -14.33 0.24 -14.46
N ALA A 168 -14.19 -1.08 -14.54
CA ALA A 168 -12.90 -1.73 -14.39
C ALA A 168 -11.90 -1.12 -15.38
N THR A 169 -10.77 -0.67 -14.87
CA THR A 169 -9.76 0.10 -15.58
C THR A 169 -8.37 -0.27 -15.08
N ASN A 170 -7.33 0.40 -15.57
CA ASN A 170 -5.99 0.16 -15.08
C ASN A 170 -5.74 1.02 -13.83
N VAL A 171 -5.03 0.43 -12.86
CA VAL A 171 -4.54 1.11 -11.67
C VAL A 171 -3.02 1.16 -11.76
N PHE A 172 -2.49 2.37 -11.73
CA PHE A 172 -1.05 2.64 -11.74
C PHE A 172 -0.62 3.17 -10.38
N LEU A 173 0.66 2.95 -10.06
CA LEU A 173 1.28 3.40 -8.82
C LEU A 173 2.40 4.40 -9.13
N GLU A 174 2.31 5.60 -8.55
CA GLU A 174 3.40 6.57 -8.49
C GLU A 174 3.81 6.82 -7.04
N LEU A 175 5.10 7.04 -6.80
CA LEU A 175 5.66 7.33 -5.47
C LEU A 175 6.52 8.60 -5.54
N GLU A 176 6.36 9.49 -4.56
CA GLU A 176 7.28 10.59 -4.31
C GLU A 176 8.26 10.15 -3.23
N LEU A 177 9.52 10.01 -3.61
CA LEU A 177 10.58 9.53 -2.73
C LEU A 177 11.55 10.66 -2.45
N LEU A 178 12.00 10.74 -1.20
CA LEU A 178 13.11 11.61 -0.82
C LEU A 178 14.41 10.90 -1.24
N THR A 179 15.08 11.46 -2.23
CA THR A 179 16.36 10.98 -2.73
C THR A 179 17.48 11.57 -1.88
N ALA A 180 17.85 10.86 -0.82
CA ALA A 180 19.25 10.81 -0.43
C ALA A 180 19.99 9.95 -1.48
N ASN A 181 21.26 10.21 -1.75
CA ASN A 181 22.09 9.50 -2.74
C ASN A 181 22.25 7.99 -2.42
N GLU A 182 21.17 7.22 -2.44
CA GLU A 182 21.14 5.81 -2.07
C GLU A 182 21.10 4.96 -3.36
N PRO A 183 22.23 4.34 -3.74
CA PRO A 183 22.32 3.47 -4.90
C PRO A 183 21.67 2.12 -4.58
N GLY A 184 20.34 2.07 -4.59
CA GLY A 184 19.60 0.85 -4.29
C GLY A 184 18.15 0.82 -4.73
N LEU A 185 17.66 1.85 -5.43
CA LEU A 185 16.26 1.87 -5.86
C LEU A 185 16.00 0.78 -6.91
N HIS A 186 15.11 -0.15 -6.56
CA HIS A 186 14.86 -1.40 -7.27
C HIS A 186 14.43 -1.23 -8.75
N THR A 187 14.68 -2.28 -9.53
CA THR A 187 14.41 -2.43 -10.98
C THR A 187 12.97 -2.13 -11.43
N SER A 188 12.02 -2.16 -10.50
CA SER A 188 10.57 -2.02 -10.78
C SER A 188 10.04 -0.59 -10.65
N LEU A 189 10.88 0.38 -10.26
CA LEU A 189 10.52 1.79 -10.21
C LEU A 189 11.33 2.58 -11.25
N VAL A 190 10.61 3.33 -12.09
CA VAL A 190 11.21 4.17 -13.14
C VAL A 190 11.08 5.65 -12.74
N PRO A 191 12.17 6.42 -12.76
CA PRO A 191 12.10 7.84 -12.39
C PRO A 191 11.33 8.62 -13.45
N LYS A 192 10.46 9.53 -13.02
CA LYS A 192 9.73 10.42 -13.92
C LYS A 192 10.48 11.73 -14.07
N ALA A 193 10.96 11.98 -15.29
CA ALA A 193 11.60 13.25 -15.64
C ALA A 193 10.60 14.43 -15.71
N VAL A 194 9.30 14.16 -15.86
CA VAL A 194 8.26 15.18 -15.99
C VAL A 194 7.23 15.00 -14.87
N ALA A 195 6.89 16.10 -14.20
CA ALA A 195 5.85 16.12 -13.19
C ALA A 195 4.51 15.69 -13.82
N SER A 196 3.86 14.67 -13.23
CA SER A 196 2.51 14.24 -13.63
C SER A 196 1.49 15.33 -13.30
N HIS A 197 1.29 16.26 -14.24
CA HIS A 197 0.19 17.22 -14.17
C HIS A 197 -1.12 16.49 -14.42
N LEU A 198 -2.00 16.48 -13.42
CA LEU A 198 -3.30 15.84 -13.54
C LEU A 198 -4.24 16.72 -14.40
N PRO A 199 -4.96 16.14 -15.37
CA PRO A 199 -5.99 16.87 -16.11
C PRO A 199 -7.04 17.47 -15.18
N ARG A 200 -7.64 18.60 -15.59
CA ARG A 200 -8.68 19.29 -14.80
C ARG A 200 -9.95 18.46 -14.60
N SER A 201 -10.23 17.52 -15.51
CA SER A 201 -11.38 16.61 -15.45
C SER A 201 -11.17 15.43 -14.50
N CYS A 202 -9.94 15.22 -14.01
CA CYS A 202 -9.62 14.12 -13.11
C CYS A 202 -10.17 14.41 -11.71
N LYS A 203 -10.87 13.44 -11.11
CA LYS A 203 -11.23 13.51 -9.69
C LYS A 203 -9.95 13.30 -8.87
N ASN A 204 -9.54 14.31 -8.12
CA ASN A 204 -8.31 14.27 -7.35
C ASN A 204 -8.61 14.30 -5.84
N VAL A 205 -8.31 13.19 -5.17
CA VAL A 205 -8.53 12.99 -3.74
C VAL A 205 -7.19 12.90 -3.05
N HIS A 206 -7.00 13.72 -2.02
CA HIS A 206 -5.83 13.70 -1.17
C HIS A 206 -6.21 13.12 0.19
N LEU A 207 -5.50 12.07 0.58
CA LEU A 207 -5.62 11.39 1.86
C LEU A 207 -4.39 11.75 2.70
N HIS A 208 -4.56 12.55 3.74
CA HIS A 208 -3.48 12.98 4.62
C HIS A 208 -3.39 12.03 5.80
N LEU A 209 -2.34 11.22 5.85
CA LEU A 209 -2.12 10.33 6.97
C LEU A 209 -1.53 11.13 8.14
N LEU A 210 -2.27 11.19 9.24
CA LEU A 210 -1.89 11.93 10.44
C LEU A 210 -1.53 10.94 11.54
N HIS A 211 -0.31 11.08 12.06
CA HIS A 211 0.15 10.33 13.23
C HIS A 211 0.47 11.34 14.32
N ALA A 212 -0.30 11.29 15.40
CA ALA A 212 -0.02 12.04 16.62
C ALA A 212 0.44 11.02 17.66
N SER A 213 1.75 10.97 17.90
CA SER A 213 2.29 10.31 19.08
C SER A 213 2.49 11.36 20.15
N ASP A 214 1.80 11.22 21.28
CA ASP A 214 2.03 12.06 22.47
C ASP A 214 3.38 11.74 23.14
N ASN A 215 4.05 10.65 22.73
CA ASN A 215 5.33 10.24 23.27
C ASN A 215 6.47 10.89 22.48
N THR A 216 7.45 11.43 23.21
CA THR A 216 8.69 11.95 22.62
C THR A 216 9.54 10.79 22.04
N PRO A 217 10.34 11.00 20.98
CA PRO A 217 11.20 9.95 20.42
C PRO A 217 12.20 9.36 21.44
N ALA A 218 12.46 10.05 22.54
CA ALA A 218 13.28 9.57 23.65
C ALA A 218 12.58 8.53 24.55
N GLU A 219 11.25 8.51 24.60
CA GLU A 219 10.45 7.61 25.45
C GLU A 219 10.13 6.27 24.79
N VAL A 220 10.31 6.16 23.47
CA VAL A 220 9.97 4.96 22.70
C VAL A 220 11.22 4.08 22.53
N ARG A 221 11.83 3.64 23.64
CA ARG A 221 12.95 2.66 23.64
C ARG A 221 12.49 1.19 23.66
N CYS A 222 11.25 0.93 23.30
CA CYS A 222 10.61 -0.38 23.38
C CYS A 222 11.35 -1.53 22.64
N CYS A 223 12.10 -1.23 21.57
CA CYS A 223 12.94 -2.23 20.89
C CYS A 223 14.38 -2.34 21.45
N GLN A 224 14.82 -1.37 22.25
CA GLN A 224 16.16 -1.36 22.88
C GLN A 224 16.15 -2.00 24.28
N GLU A 225 14.98 -2.05 24.93
CA GLU A 225 14.79 -2.61 26.28
C GLU A 225 14.20 -4.04 26.26
N LEU A 226 14.33 -4.76 25.14
CA LEU A 226 13.95 -6.18 25.12
C LEU A 226 14.94 -6.96 25.99
N ALA A 227 14.43 -7.55 27.08
CA ALA A 227 15.20 -8.46 27.92
C ALA A 227 15.61 -9.68 27.08
N ILE A 228 16.86 -9.68 26.59
CA ILE A 228 17.46 -10.85 25.97
C ILE A 228 17.67 -11.87 27.10
N TYR A 229 16.71 -12.77 27.28
CA TYR A 229 16.95 -14.02 28.00
C TYR A 229 17.82 -14.91 27.11
N ARG A 230 19.12 -14.59 27.04
CA ARG A 230 20.12 -15.59 26.65
C ARG A 230 20.31 -16.49 27.86
N ASP A 231 20.40 -17.79 27.61
CA ASP A 231 21.07 -18.75 28.49
C ASP A 231 22.56 -18.36 28.66
N LEU A 232 22.82 -17.23 29.33
CA LEU A 232 24.14 -16.64 29.60
C LEU A 232 24.92 -17.43 30.66
N GLY A 233 24.55 -18.68 30.91
CA GLY A 233 25.35 -19.60 31.72
C GLY A 233 26.58 -20.17 31.01
N LEU A 234 26.79 -19.90 29.70
CA LEU A 234 27.82 -20.60 28.91
C LEU A 234 28.82 -19.73 28.13
N MET A 235 28.73 -18.40 28.14
CA MET A 235 29.71 -17.56 27.44
C MET A 235 30.08 -16.35 28.31
N GLN A 236 31.16 -16.49 29.09
CA GLN A 236 31.90 -15.35 29.62
C GLN A 236 32.51 -14.58 28.45
N LEU A 237 31.90 -13.46 28.09
CA LEU A 237 32.51 -12.43 27.26
C LEU A 237 32.69 -11.21 28.15
N ASP A 238 33.85 -11.15 28.79
CA ASP A 238 34.37 -9.90 29.33
C ASP A 238 34.70 -8.98 28.14
N SER A 239 33.98 -7.87 28.06
CA SER A 239 34.48 -6.66 27.43
C SER A 239 33.86 -5.47 28.16
N SER A 240 34.63 -4.97 29.12
CA SER A 240 34.57 -3.58 29.55
C SER A 240 34.59 -2.67 28.33
N ASP A 241 33.61 -1.79 28.18
CA ASP A 241 33.82 -0.52 27.49
C ASP A 241 32.83 0.54 27.97
N GLU A 242 33.42 1.71 28.18
CA GLU A 242 32.88 2.88 28.86
C GLU A 242 31.77 3.60 28.09
N ASP A 243 30.97 4.27 28.90
CA ASP A 243 30.11 5.42 28.66
C ASP A 243 30.39 6.21 27.37
N GLY A 244 29.41 6.21 26.46
CA GLY A 244 29.45 6.92 25.18
C GLY A 244 28.17 7.70 24.94
N SER A 245 27.96 8.75 25.73
CA SER A 245 26.93 9.76 25.50
C SER A 245 27.08 10.40 24.12
N LYS A 246 26.27 9.97 23.14
CA LYS A 246 26.18 10.64 21.84
C LYS A 246 25.21 11.81 21.95
N GLN A 247 25.75 13.00 21.75
CA GLN A 247 25.05 14.28 21.62
C GLN A 247 23.90 14.16 20.61
N LEU A 248 22.74 14.71 20.99
CA LEU A 248 21.70 15.11 20.04
C LEU A 248 22.31 16.18 19.13
N GLU A 249 22.74 15.79 17.94
CA GLU A 249 22.92 16.74 16.84
C GLU A 249 21.53 17.15 16.34
N CYS A 250 21.27 18.45 16.47
CA CYS A 250 20.17 19.15 15.82
C CYS A 250 20.24 18.85 14.32
N VAL A 251 19.21 18.19 13.78
CA VAL A 251 19.11 17.88 12.35
C VAL A 251 18.96 19.21 11.61
N GLU A 252 20.08 19.70 11.07
CA GLU A 252 20.06 20.69 10.00
C GLU A 252 19.26 20.07 8.84
N THR A 253 18.25 20.78 8.37
CA THR A 253 17.50 20.46 7.15
C THR A 253 18.45 20.45 5.96
N ILE A 254 19.06 19.29 5.70
CA ILE A 254 19.61 18.97 4.39
C ILE A 254 18.45 19.13 3.42
N GLU A 255 18.63 19.93 2.37
CA GLU A 255 17.66 20.06 1.28
C GLU A 255 17.50 18.68 0.63
N GLU A 256 16.60 17.85 1.19
CA GLU A 256 16.28 16.53 0.68
C GLU A 256 15.60 16.72 -0.69
N SER A 257 16.34 16.43 -1.75
CA SER A 257 15.76 16.40 -3.09
C SER A 257 14.63 15.35 -3.14
N CYS A 258 13.51 15.69 -3.76
CA CYS A 258 12.39 14.76 -3.92
C CYS A 258 12.13 14.50 -5.40
N GLY A 259 11.80 13.26 -5.73
CA GLY A 259 11.56 12.81 -7.10
C GLY A 259 10.35 11.89 -7.18
N TRP A 260 9.61 11.99 -8.28
CA TRP A 260 8.51 11.07 -8.59
C TRP A 260 9.02 9.85 -9.36
N TRP A 261 8.54 8.68 -8.96
CA TRP A 261 8.84 7.39 -9.55
C TRP A 261 7.54 6.67 -9.90
N GLN A 262 7.54 5.90 -10.98
CA GLN A 262 6.39 5.12 -11.41
C GLN A 262 6.72 3.63 -11.36
N SER A 263 5.79 2.83 -10.85
CA SER A 263 5.90 1.37 -10.94
C SER A 263 5.70 0.88 -12.39
N ASP A 264 6.44 -0.17 -12.74
CA ASP A 264 6.25 -0.96 -13.97
C ASP A 264 5.01 -1.89 -13.90
N VAL A 265 4.55 -2.23 -12.69
CA VAL A 265 3.37 -3.06 -12.45
C VAL A 265 2.09 -2.24 -12.62
N ILE A 266 1.16 -2.80 -13.39
CA ILE A 266 -0.16 -2.24 -13.64
C ILE A 266 -1.21 -3.24 -13.21
N VAL A 267 -2.07 -2.87 -12.27
CA VAL A 267 -3.22 -3.70 -11.90
C VAL A 267 -4.34 -3.45 -12.89
N ARG A 268 -4.72 -4.47 -13.66
CA ARG A 268 -5.89 -4.41 -14.55
C ARG A 268 -7.12 -4.85 -13.79
N GLY A 269 -8.10 -3.97 -13.65
CA GLY A 269 -9.37 -4.29 -12.99
C GLY A 269 -10.06 -5.48 -13.67
N PHE A 270 -10.57 -6.40 -12.86
CA PHE A 270 -11.29 -7.58 -13.28
C PHE A 270 -12.76 -7.50 -12.85
N LYS A 271 -13.66 -7.67 -13.82
CA LYS A 271 -15.10 -7.80 -13.58
C LYS A 271 -15.64 -8.91 -14.47
N ALA A 272 -16.36 -9.85 -13.86
CA ALA A 272 -17.04 -10.90 -14.61
C ALA A 272 -18.08 -10.29 -15.56
N PRO A 273 -18.22 -10.78 -16.80
CA PRO A 273 -19.25 -10.30 -17.72
C PRO A 273 -20.64 -10.49 -17.13
N PRO A 274 -21.56 -9.51 -17.29
CA PRO A 274 -22.93 -9.61 -16.75
C PRO A 274 -23.75 -10.77 -17.36
N ASN A 275 -23.32 -11.31 -18.50
CA ASN A 275 -24.01 -12.37 -19.23
C ASN A 275 -23.58 -13.79 -18.80
N GLN A 276 -22.56 -13.93 -17.96
CA GLN A 276 -22.25 -15.19 -17.28
C GLN A 276 -22.93 -15.15 -15.91
N LYS A 277 -23.61 -16.25 -15.52
CA LYS A 277 -24.10 -16.39 -14.14
C LYS A 277 -22.89 -16.24 -13.23
N THR A 278 -22.82 -15.13 -12.51
CA THR A 278 -21.65 -14.77 -11.69
C THR A 278 -21.34 -15.85 -10.65
N CYS A 279 -22.35 -16.63 -10.22
CA CYS A 279 -22.16 -17.80 -9.38
C CYS A 279 -21.26 -18.88 -10.00
N ASP A 280 -21.38 -19.15 -11.30
CA ASP A 280 -20.69 -20.29 -11.92
C ASP A 280 -19.18 -20.09 -12.05
N LEU A 281 -18.70 -18.83 -12.06
CA LEU A 281 -17.26 -18.55 -12.12
C LEU A 281 -16.56 -18.86 -10.79
N TRP A 282 -17.23 -18.54 -9.67
CA TRP A 282 -16.65 -18.60 -8.32
C TRP A 282 -17.01 -19.89 -7.57
N SER A 283 -17.94 -20.69 -8.09
CA SER A 283 -18.21 -22.05 -7.62
C SER A 283 -17.22 -23.05 -8.20
N SER A 284 -16.90 -24.05 -7.39
CA SER A 284 -16.21 -25.28 -7.79
C SER A 284 -17.12 -26.19 -8.59
#